data_AF-A0A6L4B8Q6-F1
#
_entry.id   AF-A0A6L4B8Q6-F1
#
_cell.length_a   1.000
_cell.length_b   1.000
_cell.length_c   1.000
_cell.angle_alpha   90.00
_cell.angle_beta   90.00
_cell.angle_gamma   90.00
#
_symmetry.space_group_name_H-M   'P 1'
#
loop_
_entity.id
_entity.type
_entity.pdbx_description
1 polymer ?
#
loop_
_entity_poly.entity_id
_entity_poly.type
_entity_poly.pdbx_seq_one_letter_code
_entity_poly.pdbx_strand_id
1 'polypeptide(L)'
;MLRDGLKRLPREAAVHEALALALIRQQRKADALALLARASTLPSASGRTAYLHAALLADAGRRDEAIRVLSGATRERGERDLLLALASYQRQAGDTAAAEASLRRLAGINPDDPALAGRRPPSPPQEAPRP
;
A
#
# COMPACT_ATOMS: atom_id res chain seq x y z
N MET A 1 1.23 -29.40 5.19
CA MET A 1 1.03 -28.65 3.92
C MET A 1 1.56 -27.21 3.98
N LEU A 2 0.97 -26.24 4.70
CA LEU A 2 1.54 -24.88 4.77
C LEU A 2 2.82 -24.78 5.62
N ARG A 3 2.85 -25.52 6.75
CA ARG A 3 4.03 -25.58 7.66
C ARG A 3 5.24 -26.29 7.05
N ASP A 4 5.03 -27.21 6.10
CA ASP A 4 6.12 -27.90 5.41
C ASP A 4 6.72 -27.05 4.28
N GLY A 5 5.94 -26.16 3.66
CA GLY A 5 6.43 -25.18 2.71
C GLY A 5 7.43 -24.19 3.32
N LEU A 6 7.21 -23.78 4.59
CA LEU A 6 8.14 -22.95 5.35
C LEU A 6 9.52 -23.58 5.54
N LYS A 7 9.61 -24.92 5.55
CA LYS A 7 10.89 -25.64 5.68
C LYS A 7 11.67 -25.71 4.36
N ARG A 8 10.99 -25.56 3.21
CA ARG A 8 11.60 -25.70 1.87
C ARG A 8 11.96 -24.36 1.23
N LEU A 9 11.21 -23.29 1.53
CA LEU A 9 11.43 -21.94 0.99
C LEU A 9 11.26 -20.86 2.08
N PRO A 10 12.13 -20.83 3.11
CA PRO A 10 11.98 -19.94 4.27
C PRO A 10 12.18 -18.45 3.97
N ARG A 11 12.60 -18.09 2.74
CA ARG A 11 12.92 -16.71 2.32
C ARG A 11 11.89 -16.12 1.34
N GLU A 12 10.79 -16.83 1.09
CA GLU A 12 9.71 -16.37 0.22
C GLU A 12 8.66 -15.60 1.04
N ALA A 13 8.43 -14.33 0.69
CA ALA A 13 7.40 -13.50 1.30
C ALA A 13 6.00 -14.10 1.11
N ALA A 14 5.74 -14.74 -0.03
CA ALA A 14 4.46 -15.39 -0.33
C ALA A 14 4.06 -16.47 0.69
N VAL A 15 5.03 -17.20 1.26
CA VAL A 15 4.75 -18.23 2.29
C VAL A 15 4.32 -17.58 3.60
N HIS A 16 4.96 -16.46 3.96
CA HIS A 16 4.60 -15.66 5.12
C HIS A 16 3.23 -15.00 4.94
N GLU A 17 2.92 -14.47 3.76
CA GLU A 17 1.60 -13.91 3.42
C GLU A 17 0.48 -14.96 3.56
N ALA A 18 0.66 -16.15 3.01
CA ALA A 18 -0.34 -17.22 3.09
C ALA A 18 -0.66 -17.60 4.53
N LEU A 19 0.36 -17.68 5.39
CA LEU A 19 0.18 -17.96 6.81
C LEU A 19 -0.46 -16.76 7.54
N ALA A 20 -0.09 -15.53 7.21
CA ALA A 20 -0.71 -14.34 7.80
C ALA A 20 -2.21 -14.28 7.50
N LEU A 21 -2.60 -14.55 6.25
CA LEU A 21 -4.01 -14.62 5.84
C LEU A 21 -4.76 -15.73 6.59
N ALA A 22 -4.12 -16.89 6.83
CA ALA A 22 -4.70 -17.94 7.65
C ALA A 22 -4.86 -17.52 9.13
N LEU A 23 -3.93 -16.74 9.68
CA LEU A 23 -4.00 -16.22 11.05
C LEU A 23 -5.09 -15.14 11.18
N ILE A 24 -5.24 -14.25 10.20
CA ILE A 24 -6.32 -13.25 10.16
C ILE A 24 -7.70 -13.94 10.20
N ARG A 25 -7.90 -15.00 9.41
CA ARG A 25 -9.15 -15.78 9.42
C ARG A 25 -9.45 -16.42 10.78
N GLN A 26 -8.40 -16.76 11.53
CA GLN A 26 -8.49 -17.28 12.89
C GLN A 26 -8.60 -16.19 13.96
N GLN A 27 -8.82 -14.93 13.57
CA GLN A 27 -8.82 -13.76 14.47
C GLN A 27 -7.50 -13.53 15.23
N ARG A 28 -6.40 -14.18 14.80
CA ARG A 28 -5.05 -14.02 15.36
C ARG A 28 -4.30 -12.89 14.66
N LYS A 29 -4.89 -11.70 14.68
CA LYS A 29 -4.40 -10.53 13.93
C LYS A 29 -3.02 -10.05 14.40
N ALA A 30 -2.73 -10.12 15.70
CA ALA A 30 -1.41 -9.75 16.23
C ALA A 30 -0.28 -10.65 15.68
N ASP A 31 -0.50 -11.97 15.62
CA ASP A 31 0.47 -12.91 15.07
C ASP A 31 0.65 -12.71 13.56
N ALA A 32 -0.46 -12.47 12.85
CA ALA A 32 -0.42 -12.16 11.42
C ALA A 32 0.39 -10.89 11.15
N LEU A 33 0.28 -9.89 12.02
CA LEU A 33 1.00 -8.62 11.89
C LEU A 33 2.50 -8.79 12.08
N ALA A 34 2.92 -9.54 13.10
CA ALA A 34 4.33 -9.87 13.29
C ALA A 34 4.90 -10.63 12.07
N LEU A 35 4.10 -11.51 11.48
CA LEU A 35 4.51 -12.29 10.32
C LEU A 35 4.63 -11.45 9.05
N LEU A 36 3.69 -10.53 8.80
CA LEU A 36 3.73 -9.60 7.67
C LEU A 36 4.87 -8.59 7.81
N ALA A 37 5.14 -8.11 9.03
CA ALA A 37 6.29 -7.25 9.29
C ALA A 37 7.60 -7.94 8.89
N ARG A 38 7.76 -9.22 9.24
CA ARG A 38 8.90 -10.03 8.80
C ARG A 38 8.90 -10.27 7.29
N ALA A 39 7.75 -10.51 6.69
CA ALA A 39 7.64 -10.71 5.25
C ALA A 39 8.09 -9.48 4.46
N SER A 40 7.74 -8.27 4.93
CA SER A 40 8.12 -7.00 4.30
C SER A 40 9.63 -6.74 4.27
N THR A 41 10.43 -7.40 5.13
CA THR A 41 11.89 -7.25 5.12
C THR A 41 12.60 -8.25 4.21
N LEU A 42 11.87 -9.18 3.59
CA LEU A 42 12.47 -10.20 2.72
C LEU A 42 12.75 -9.63 1.32
N PRO A 43 13.84 -10.03 0.65
CA PRO A 43 14.11 -9.58 -0.73
C PRO A 43 13.01 -9.94 -1.74
N SER A 44 12.22 -10.96 -1.45
CA SER A 44 11.06 -11.42 -2.24
C SER A 44 9.78 -10.64 -1.95
N ALA A 45 9.81 -9.65 -1.05
CA ALA A 45 8.65 -8.83 -0.72
C ALA A 45 8.14 -8.08 -1.95
N SER A 46 6.83 -8.15 -2.15
CA SER A 46 6.13 -7.50 -3.27
C SER A 46 5.29 -6.34 -2.76
N GLY A 47 4.73 -5.55 -3.69
CA GLY A 47 3.73 -4.54 -3.33
C GLY A 47 2.56 -5.15 -2.55
N ARG A 48 2.13 -6.36 -2.90
CA ARG A 48 1.09 -7.09 -2.15
C ARG A 48 1.47 -7.31 -0.68
N THR A 49 2.71 -7.65 -0.38
CA THR A 49 3.19 -7.81 1.00
C THR A 49 3.05 -6.50 1.78
N ALA A 50 3.48 -5.40 1.18
CA ALA A 50 3.39 -4.07 1.79
C ALA A 50 1.94 -3.63 2.01
N TYR A 51 1.06 -3.89 1.03
CA TYR A 51 -0.38 -3.62 1.16
C TYR A 51 -1.00 -4.40 2.32
N LEU A 52 -0.78 -5.71 2.40
CA LEU A 52 -1.33 -6.56 3.46
C LEU A 52 -0.84 -6.12 4.84
N HIS A 53 0.45 -5.80 4.96
CA HIS A 53 1.02 -5.31 6.21
C HIS A 53 0.39 -3.98 6.63
N ALA A 54 0.30 -3.01 5.71
CA ALA A 54 -0.30 -1.72 5.98
C ALA A 54 -1.80 -1.82 6.34
N ALA A 55 -2.55 -2.67 5.64
CA ALA A 55 -3.96 -2.89 5.93
C ALA A 55 -4.18 -3.44 7.34
N LEU A 56 -3.34 -4.39 7.77
CA LEU A 56 -3.44 -4.96 9.11
C LEU A 56 -2.99 -3.98 10.21
N LEU A 57 -2.00 -3.13 9.93
CA LEU A 57 -1.63 -2.01 10.81
C LEU A 57 -2.81 -1.05 10.99
N ALA A 58 -3.48 -0.66 9.90
CA ALA A 58 -4.63 0.23 9.94
C ALA A 58 -5.81 -0.37 10.70
N ASP A 59 -6.10 -1.66 10.50
CA ASP A 59 -7.13 -2.41 11.25
C ASP A 59 -6.81 -2.48 12.75
N ALA A 60 -5.53 -2.50 13.12
CA ALA A 60 -5.07 -2.40 14.52
C ALA A 60 -5.04 -0.95 15.06
N GLY A 61 -5.56 0.04 14.33
CA GLY A 61 -5.55 1.45 14.71
C GLY A 61 -4.20 2.18 14.50
N ARG A 62 -3.18 1.49 13.99
CA ARG A 62 -1.81 2.00 13.78
C ARG A 62 -1.67 2.70 12.41
N ARG A 63 -2.55 3.67 12.13
CA ARG A 63 -2.68 4.31 10.80
C ARG A 63 -1.40 5.01 10.33
N ASP A 64 -0.68 5.69 11.21
CA ASP A 64 0.56 6.38 10.85
C ASP A 64 1.64 5.40 10.38
N GLU A 65 1.66 4.20 10.95
CA GLU A 65 2.58 3.14 10.55
C GLU A 65 2.20 2.56 9.20
N ALA A 66 0.90 2.36 8.95
CA ALA A 66 0.40 1.94 7.64
C ALA A 66 0.82 2.92 6.53
N ILE A 67 0.67 4.24 6.78
CA ILE A 67 1.09 5.30 5.85
C ILE A 67 2.61 5.24 5.61
N ARG A 68 3.42 5.04 6.66
CA ARG A 68 4.88 4.92 6.53
C ARG A 68 5.28 3.70 5.68
N VAL A 69 4.68 2.54 5.92
CA VAL A 69 4.94 1.31 5.12
C VAL A 69 4.62 1.55 3.65
N LEU A 70 3.44 2.10 3.35
CA LEU A 70 3.03 2.37 1.96
C LEU A 70 3.85 3.49 1.32
N SER A 71 4.26 4.51 2.08
CA SER A 71 5.13 5.58 1.56
C SER A 71 6.50 5.03 1.15
N GLY A 72 7.07 4.12 1.93
CA GLY A 72 8.31 3.43 1.57
C GLY A 72 8.12 2.56 0.32
N ALA A 73 7.12 1.68 0.35
CA ALA A 73 6.85 0.76 -0.75
C ALA A 73 6.55 1.49 -2.07
N THR A 74 5.77 2.58 -2.02
CA THR A 74 5.45 3.36 -3.22
C THR A 74 6.67 4.08 -3.78
N ARG A 75 7.64 4.53 -2.97
CA ARG A 75 8.87 5.16 -3.48
C ARG A 75 9.67 4.20 -4.36
N GLU A 76 9.80 2.95 -3.93
CA GLU A 76 10.47 1.90 -4.70
C GLU A 76 9.63 1.41 -5.88
N ARG A 77 8.32 1.28 -5.67
CA ARG A 77 7.38 0.65 -6.60
C ARG A 77 6.16 1.56 -6.79
N GLY A 78 6.08 2.26 -7.91
CA GLY A 78 4.94 3.11 -8.26
C GLY A 78 3.66 2.33 -8.61
N GLU A 79 3.39 1.21 -7.95
CA GLU A 79 2.25 0.35 -8.25
C GLU A 79 0.93 1.06 -7.93
N ARG A 80 -0.04 0.94 -8.85
CA ARG A 80 -1.36 1.57 -8.77
C ARG A 80 -2.04 1.37 -7.42
N ASP A 81 -2.15 0.12 -6.98
CA ASP A 81 -2.92 -0.22 -5.78
C ASP A 81 -2.28 0.32 -4.51
N LEU A 82 -0.94 0.43 -4.47
CA LEU A 82 -0.23 1.03 -3.35
C LEU A 82 -0.43 2.54 -3.29
N LEU A 83 -0.41 3.22 -4.43
CA LEU A 83 -0.68 4.66 -4.51
C LEU A 83 -2.11 4.98 -4.10
N LEU A 84 -3.08 4.15 -4.50
CA LEU A 84 -4.48 4.30 -4.09
C LEU A 84 -4.67 4.03 -2.60
N ALA A 85 -4.06 2.96 -2.07
CA ALA A 85 -4.10 2.67 -0.63
C ALA A 85 -3.48 3.80 0.19
N LEU A 86 -2.31 4.30 -0.24
CA LEU A 86 -1.63 5.41 0.42
C LEU A 86 -2.49 6.67 0.43
N ALA A 87 -3.06 7.04 -0.72
CA ALA A 87 -3.95 8.19 -0.82
C ALA A 87 -5.19 8.06 0.08
N SER A 88 -5.78 6.86 0.15
CA SER A 88 -6.92 6.57 1.02
C SER A 88 -6.57 6.76 2.49
N TYR A 89 -5.47 6.18 2.96
CA TYR A 89 -5.06 6.32 4.36
C TYR A 89 -4.63 7.73 4.72
N GLN A 90 -3.93 8.45 3.84
CA GLN A 90 -3.58 9.86 4.03
C GLN A 90 -4.84 10.73 4.19
N ARG A 91 -5.85 10.51 3.33
CA ARG A 91 -7.13 11.23 3.44
C ARG A 91 -7.86 10.90 4.74
N GLN A 92 -7.89 9.63 5.15
CA GLN A 92 -8.50 9.22 6.42
C GLN A 92 -7.78 9.81 7.65
N ALA A 93 -6.49 10.12 7.53
CA ALA A 93 -5.71 10.83 8.54
C ALA A 93 -5.88 12.36 8.48
N GLY A 94 -6.67 12.89 7.54
CA GLY A 94 -6.87 14.32 7.33
C GLY A 94 -5.81 14.99 6.43
N ASP A 95 -4.76 14.26 6.03
CA ASP A 95 -3.71 14.78 5.15
C ASP A 95 -4.13 14.72 3.68
N THR A 96 -5.03 15.64 3.33
CA THR A 96 -5.59 15.74 1.98
C THR A 96 -4.52 16.14 0.96
N ALA A 97 -3.54 16.95 1.36
CA ALA A 97 -2.44 17.38 0.48
C ALA A 97 -1.54 16.19 0.09
N ALA A 98 -1.18 15.34 1.03
CA ALA A 98 -0.40 14.13 0.74
C ALA A 98 -1.21 13.14 -0.10
N ALA A 99 -2.51 12.98 0.20
CA ALA A 99 -3.40 12.13 -0.61
C ALA A 99 -3.46 12.59 -2.08
N GLU A 100 -3.57 13.90 -2.32
CA GLU A 100 -3.54 14.45 -3.67
C GLU A 100 -2.18 14.26 -4.36
N ALA A 101 -1.07 14.37 -3.63
CA ALA A 101 0.25 14.09 -4.17
C ALA A 101 0.38 12.62 -4.63
N SER A 102 -0.11 11.67 -3.83
CA SER A 102 -0.14 10.25 -4.19
C SER A 102 -0.99 9.99 -5.44
N LEU A 103 -2.17 10.62 -5.54
CA LEU A 103 -3.03 10.52 -6.73
C LEU A 103 -2.45 11.24 -7.96
N ARG A 104 -1.72 12.35 -7.80
CA ARG A 104 -0.98 12.98 -8.90
C ARG A 104 0.11 12.06 -9.43
N ARG A 105 0.79 11.34 -8.54
CA ARG A 105 1.78 10.34 -8.95
C ARG A 105 1.14 9.19 -9.73
N LEU A 106 -0.05 8.73 -9.32
CA LEU A 106 -0.82 7.77 -10.11
C LEU A 106 -1.19 8.31 -11.50
N ALA A 107 -1.68 9.56 -11.57
CA ALA A 107 -2.01 10.22 -12.83
C ALA A 107 -0.80 10.34 -13.77
N GLY A 108 0.41 10.53 -13.23
CA GLY A 108 1.64 10.54 -14.02
C GLY A 108 2.01 9.18 -14.63
N ILE A 109 1.47 8.08 -14.08
CA ILE A 109 1.68 6.70 -14.58
C ILE A 109 0.55 6.30 -15.53
N ASN A 110 -0.69 6.56 -15.13
CA ASN A 110 -1.89 6.29 -15.91
C ASN A 110 -2.89 7.44 -15.74
N PRO A 111 -2.90 8.43 -16.66
CA PRO A 111 -3.82 9.56 -16.59
C PRO A 111 -5.29 9.16 -16.65
N ASP A 112 -5.60 8.11 -17.41
CA ASP A 112 -6.96 7.60 -17.66
C ASP A 112 -7.39 6.56 -16.62
N ASP A 113 -6.68 6.46 -15.49
CA ASP A 113 -7.02 5.51 -14.45
C ASP A 113 -8.46 5.77 -13.93
N PRO A 114 -9.35 4.76 -13.94
CA PRO A 114 -10.73 4.95 -13.51
C PRO A 114 -10.87 5.48 -12.07
N ALA A 115 -9.89 5.22 -11.20
CA ALA A 115 -9.88 5.75 -9.84
C ALA A 115 -9.69 7.28 -9.80
N LEU A 116 -9.28 7.89 -10.91
CA LEU A 116 -9.10 9.34 -11.08
C LEU A 116 -10.29 10.02 -11.75
N ALA A 117 -11.23 9.27 -12.35
CA ALA A 117 -12.33 9.82 -13.15
C ALA A 117 -13.29 10.75 -12.37
N GLY A 118 -13.40 10.59 -11.05
CA GLY A 118 -14.15 11.50 -10.18
C GLY A 118 -13.38 12.74 -9.75
N ARG A 119 -12.10 12.88 -10.14
CA ARG A 119 -11.29 14.06 -9.87
C ARG A 119 -11.57 15.08 -10.96
N ARG A 120 -11.91 16.30 -10.56
CA ARG A 120 -11.85 17.43 -11.47
C ARG A 120 -10.41 17.52 -12.00
N PRO A 121 -10.18 17.49 -13.33
CA PRO A 121 -8.83 17.64 -13.87
C PRO A 121 -8.23 18.96 -13.36
N PRO A 122 -6.91 19.03 -13.11
CA PRO A 122 -6.27 20.30 -12.81
C PRO A 122 -6.62 21.26 -13.95
N SER A 123 -7.10 22.47 -13.61
CA SER A 123 -7.28 23.52 -14.60
C SER A 123 -5.98 23.64 -15.40
N PRO A 124 -6.02 23.69 -16.74
CA PRO A 124 -4.82 23.97 -17.51
C PRO A 124 -4.20 25.28 -16.98
N PRO A 125 -2.86 25.42 -17.02
CA PRO A 125 -2.23 26.68 -16.69
C PRO A 125 -2.91 27.76 -17.52
N GLN A 126 -3.47 28.77 -16.85
CA GLN A 126 -4.01 29.93 -17.55
C GLN A 126 -2.83 30.59 -18.25
N GLU A 127 -2.68 30.36 -19.57
CA GLU A 127 -1.80 31.17 -20.40
C GLU A 127 -2.26 32.61 -20.17
N ALA A 128 -1.41 33.40 -19.50
CA ALA A 128 -1.61 34.82 -19.38
C ALA A 128 -1.79 35.39 -20.80
N PRO A 129 -2.72 36.33 -21.02
CA PRO A 129 -2.89 36.93 -22.34
C PRO A 129 -1.54 37.49 -22.77
N ARG A 130 -1.02 37.01 -23.91
CA ARG A 130 0.16 37.61 -24.53
C ARG A 130 -0.21 39.05 -24.92
N PRO A 131 0.69 40.01 -24.69
CA PRO A 131 0.46 41.43 -24.99
C PRO A 131 0.22 41.67 -26.48
#